data_AF-A0A2V8K375-F1
#
_entry.id   AF-A0A2V8K375-F1
#
_cell.length_a   1.000
_cell.length_b   1.000
_cell.length_c   1.000
_cell.angle_alpha   90.00
_cell.angle_beta   90.00
_cell.angle_gamma   90.00
#
_symmetry.space_group_name_H-M   'P 1'
#
loop_
_entity.id
_entity.type
_entity.pdbx_description
1 polymer ?
#
loop_
_entity_poly.entity_id
_entity_poly.type
_entity_poly.pdbx_seq_one_letter_code
_entity_poly.pdbx_strand_id
1 'polypeptide(L)'
;MARVNILKRIKIDGRWKMVSIPRRKQTDNYDWKSLPEGRYLIEWYERGKRRREAGGQTVAEVLDAVRRKKHQLEGKALGIVGDAEQEEPKRRPLHLAIKRYLDVVDALKK
;
A
#
# COMPACT_ATOMS: atom_id res chain seq x y z
N MET A 1 -11.30 10.12 -12.66
CA MET A 1 -10.07 9.30 -12.75
C MET A 1 -9.45 9.19 -11.36
N ALA A 2 -9.13 7.98 -10.89
CA ALA A 2 -8.61 7.80 -9.54
C ALA A 2 -7.14 8.28 -9.42
N ARG A 3 -6.83 9.06 -8.39
CA ARG A 3 -5.47 9.59 -8.17
C ARG A 3 -4.61 8.60 -7.41
N VAL A 4 -3.48 8.23 -8.01
CA VAL A 4 -2.43 7.42 -7.38
C VAL A 4 -1.11 8.18 -7.49
N ASN A 5 -0.50 8.48 -6.35
CA ASN A 5 0.77 9.18 -6.23
C ASN A 5 1.92 8.17 -6.07
N ILE A 6 3.12 8.56 -6.50
CA ILE A 6 4.34 7.77 -6.32
C ILE A 6 5.23 8.44 -5.27
N LEU A 7 5.70 7.64 -4.33
CA LEU A 7 6.64 8.03 -3.29
C LEU A 7 7.89 7.14 -3.36
N LYS A 8 9.00 7.63 -2.80
CA LYS A 8 10.20 6.82 -2.57
C LYS A 8 10.54 6.85 -1.08
N ARG A 9 10.78 5.67 -0.50
CA ARG A 9 11.31 5.53 0.86
C ARG A 9 12.81 5.38 0.77
N ILE A 10 13.51 6.42 1.21
CA ILE A 10 14.97 6.55 1.15
C ILE A 10 15.54 6.72 2.57
N LYS A 11 16.82 6.39 2.73
CA LYS A 11 17.53 6.57 4.01
C LYS A 11 18.32 7.89 3.94
N ILE A 12 18.03 8.82 4.84
CA ILE A 12 18.72 10.11 4.99
C ILE A 12 19.18 10.19 6.44
N ASP A 13 20.47 10.44 6.68
CA ASP A 13 21.08 10.56 8.01
C ASP A 13 20.73 9.40 8.94
N GLY A 14 20.82 8.17 8.42
CA GLY A 14 20.50 6.95 9.17
C GLY A 14 19.00 6.66 9.33
N ARG A 15 18.10 7.59 8.96
CA ARG A 15 16.64 7.46 9.16
C ARG A 15 15.90 7.22 7.85
N TRP A 16 14.91 6.34 7.88
CA TRP A 16 14.02 6.13 6.74
C TRP A 16 13.01 7.26 6.63
N LYS A 17 13.00 7.96 5.50
CA LYS A 17 12.05 9.03 5.18
C LYS A 17 11.27 8.65 3.91
N MET A 18 9.98 8.99 3.89
CA MET A 18 9.17 8.91 2.68
C MET A 18 9.12 10.30 2.04
N VAL A 19 9.50 10.37 0.77
CA VAL A 19 9.55 11.62 0.02
C VAL A 19 8.83 11.45 -1.32
N SER A 20 8.26 12.55 -1.81
CA SER A 20 7.77 12.62 -3.18
C SER A 20 8.93 12.68 -4.16
N ILE A 21 8.79 12.02 -5.31
CA ILE A 21 9.76 12.13 -6.39
C ILE A 21 9.60 13.50 -7.06
N PRO A 22 10.67 14.33 -7.12
CA PRO A 22 10.67 15.58 -7.86
C PRO A 22 10.21 15.41 -9.32
N ARG A 23 9.58 16.45 -9.87
CA ARG A 23 9.22 16.51 -11.29
C ARG A 23 10.13 17.50 -12.02
N ARG A 24 10.47 17.18 -13.28
CA ARG A 24 11.25 18.06 -14.16
C ARG A 24 10.38 19.24 -14.59
N LYS A 25 10.90 20.46 -14.43
CA LYS A 25 10.17 21.70 -14.73
C LYS A 25 9.72 21.80 -16.19
N GLN A 26 10.48 21.25 -17.13
CA GLN A 26 10.23 21.39 -18.56
C GLN A 26 9.19 20.40 -19.11
N THR A 27 9.04 19.22 -18.51
CA THR A 27 8.20 18.13 -19.05
C THR A 27 7.16 17.60 -18.07
N ASP A 28 7.16 18.09 -16.83
CA ASP A 28 6.38 17.58 -15.69
C ASP A 28 6.53 16.06 -15.44
N ASN A 29 7.56 15.44 -16.02
CA ASN A 29 7.86 14.04 -15.80
C ASN A 29 8.65 13.84 -14.51
N TYR A 30 8.46 12.69 -13.85
CA TYR A 30 9.27 12.33 -12.68
C TYR A 30 10.76 12.31 -13.01
N ASP A 31 11.54 12.90 -12.13
CA ASP A 31 12.99 12.77 -12.16
C ASP A 31 13.43 11.55 -11.33
N TRP A 32 13.38 10.38 -11.95
CA TRP A 32 13.67 9.09 -11.32
C TRP A 32 15.07 8.98 -10.70
N LYS A 33 16.02 9.81 -11.14
CA LYS A 33 17.41 9.81 -10.68
C LYS A 33 17.71 10.83 -9.59
N SER A 34 16.74 11.69 -9.25
CA SER A 34 16.93 12.78 -8.28
C SER A 34 17.06 12.34 -6.82
N LEU A 35 16.69 11.10 -6.50
CA LEU A 35 16.69 10.57 -5.14
C LEU A 35 17.59 9.34 -5.02
N PRO A 36 18.28 9.15 -3.88
CA PRO A 36 19.09 7.97 -3.60
C PRO A 36 18.32 6.66 -3.75
N GLU A 37 19.03 5.54 -3.77
CA GLU A 37 18.43 4.22 -3.78
C GLU A 37 17.47 4.00 -2.59
N GLY A 38 16.43 3.22 -2.85
CA GLY A 38 15.34 3.02 -1.90
C GLY A 38 14.19 2.26 -2.53
N ARG A 39 13.11 2.10 -1.77
CA ARG A 39 11.93 1.37 -2.23
C ARG A 39 10.85 2.34 -2.69
N TYR A 40 10.22 2.06 -3.81
CA TYR A 40 9.07 2.81 -4.28
C TYR A 40 7.79 2.38 -3.56
N LEU A 41 6.90 3.33 -3.35
CA LEU A 41 5.56 3.10 -2.83
C LEU A 41 4.55 3.85 -3.69
N ILE A 42 3.33 3.30 -3.75
CA ILE A 42 2.18 3.99 -4.28
C ILE A 42 1.30 4.47 -3.13
N GLU A 43 0.68 5.63 -3.28
CA GLU A 43 -0.22 6.24 -2.30
C GLU A 43 -1.52 6.67 -2.97
N TRP A 44 -2.66 6.34 -2.38
CA TRP A 44 -3.98 6.74 -2.87
C TRP A 44 -4.93 7.02 -1.70
N TYR A 45 -6.09 7.61 -2.01
CA TYR A 45 -7.17 7.77 -1.04
C TYR A 45 -8.29 6.79 -1.34
N GLU A 46 -8.81 6.17 -0.29
CA GLU A 46 -9.92 5.25 -0.37
C GLU A 46 -10.82 5.46 0.84
N ARG A 47 -12.11 5.76 0.60
CA ARG A 47 -13.09 6.08 1.65
C ARG A 47 -12.57 7.15 2.64
N GLY A 48 -11.94 8.21 2.10
CA GLY A 48 -11.35 9.30 2.87
C GLY A 48 -10.06 8.95 3.64
N LYS A 49 -9.61 7.70 3.59
CA LYS A 49 -8.37 7.26 4.26
C LYS A 49 -7.23 7.15 3.27
N ARG A 50 -6.07 7.69 3.65
CA ARG A 50 -4.84 7.54 2.88
C ARG A 50 -4.31 6.12 3.01
N ARG A 51 -4.15 5.43 1.89
CA ARG A 51 -3.63 4.08 1.77
C ARG A 51 -2.29 4.09 1.05
N ARG A 52 -1.44 3.11 1.37
CA ARG A 52 -0.11 2.95 0.78
C ARG A 52 0.17 1.48 0.53
N GLU A 53 0.90 1.21 -0.53
CA GLU A 53 1.35 -0.13 -0.89
C GLU A 53 2.79 -0.06 -1.43
N ALA A 54 3.52 -1.18 -1.32
CA ALA A 54 4.83 -1.28 -1.92
C ALA A 54 4.72 -1.29 -3.45
N GLY A 55 5.44 -0.37 -4.10
CA GLY A 55 5.50 -0.26 -5.55
C GLY A 55 6.66 -1.03 -6.19
N GLY A 56 7.53 -1.63 -5.38
CA GLY A 56 8.73 -2.34 -5.86
C GLY A 56 10.03 -1.57 -5.67
N GLN A 57 11.11 -2.08 -6.24
CA GLN A 57 12.45 -1.47 -6.20
C GLN A 57 12.78 -0.72 -7.50
N THR A 58 12.17 -1.10 -8.62
CA THR A 58 12.45 -0.51 -9.92
C THR A 58 11.39 0.51 -10.36
N VAL A 59 11.75 1.37 -11.31
CA VAL A 59 10.80 2.34 -11.91
C VAL A 59 9.70 1.61 -12.68
N ALA A 60 10.04 0.53 -13.39
CA ALA A 60 9.06 -0.26 -14.13
C ALA A 60 8.01 -0.88 -13.19
N GLU A 61 8.45 -1.52 -12.11
CA GLU A 61 7.55 -2.11 -11.11
C GLU A 61 6.56 -1.10 -10.53
N VAL A 62 7.02 0.11 -10.19
CA VAL A 62 6.12 1.11 -9.60
C VAL A 62 5.16 1.69 -10.63
N LEU A 63 5.59 1.86 -11.89
CA LEU A 63 4.69 2.28 -12.96
C LEU A 63 3.58 1.25 -13.21
N ASP A 64 3.93 -0.04 -13.21
CA ASP A 64 2.95 -1.11 -13.35
C ASP A 64 2.05 -1.23 -12.12
N ALA A 65 2.57 -1.01 -10.91
CA ALA A 65 1.76 -0.94 -9.70
C ALA A 65 0.76 0.23 -9.75
N VAL A 66 1.17 1.39 -10.25
CA VAL A 66 0.28 2.55 -10.47
C VAL A 66 -0.82 2.20 -11.48
N ARG A 67 -0.46 1.60 -12.62
CA ARG A 67 -1.45 1.20 -13.64
C ARG A 67 -2.47 0.23 -13.07
N ARG A 68 -2.01 -0.85 -12.42
CA ARG A 68 -2.88 -1.84 -11.75
C ARG A 68 -3.80 -1.19 -10.73
N LYS A 69 -3.25 -0.32 -9.86
CA LYS A 69 -4.06 0.35 -8.84
C LYS A 69 -5.08 1.31 -9.44
N LYS A 70 -4.74 2.06 -10.49
CA LYS A 70 -5.69 2.94 -11.18
C LYS A 70 -6.86 2.14 -11.75
N HIS A 71 -6.59 1.05 -12.46
CA HIS A 71 -7.65 0.18 -12.99
C HIS A 71 -8.48 -0.44 -11.88
N GLN A 72 -7.86 -0.86 -10.77
CA GLN A 72 -8.60 -1.38 -9.61
C GLN A 72 -9.55 -0.33 -9.02
N LEU A 73 -9.09 0.92 -8.85
CA LEU A 73 -9.90 2.00 -8.30
C LEU A 73 -11.00 2.45 -9.27
N GLU A 74 -10.73 2.44 -10.58
CA GLU A 74 -11.73 2.74 -11.63
C GLU A 74 -12.78 1.65 -11.72
N GLY A 75 -12.38 0.38 -11.72
CA GLY A 75 -13.32 -0.75 -11.67
C GLY A 75 -14.23 -0.68 -10.45
N LYS A 76 -13.65 -0.40 -9.28
CA LYS A 76 -14.42 -0.19 -8.04
C LYS A 76 -15.40 0.98 -8.13
N ALA A 77 -15.00 2.10 -8.72
CA ALA A 77 -15.88 3.25 -8.92
C ALA A 77 -17.05 2.95 -9.87
N LEU A 78 -16.85 2.04 -10.82
CA LEU A 78 -17.87 1.55 -11.76
C LEU A 78 -18.71 0.39 -11.20
N GLY A 79 -18.49 -0.02 -9.94
CA GLY A 79 -19.19 -1.13 -9.32
C GLY A 79 -18.74 -2.52 -9.82
N ILE A 80 -17.65 -2.59 -10.58
CA ILE A 80 -17.03 -3.85 -11.00
C ILE A 80 -16.26 -4.38 -9.79
N VAL A 81 -16.87 -5.33 -9.08
CA VAL A 81 -16.26 -6.00 -7.94
C VAL A 81 -15.22 -6.98 -8.46
N GLY A 82 -13.95 -6.59 -8.41
CA GLY A 82 -12.87 -7.57 -8.44
C GLY A 82 -12.86 -8.31 -7.11
N ASP A 83 -12.82 -9.65 -7.15
CA ASP A 83 -12.79 -10.48 -5.97
C ASP A 83 -11.68 -10.08 -4.99
N ALA A 84 -12.06 -10.09 -3.72
CA ALA A 84 -11.24 -9.94 -2.52
C ALA A 84 -10.60 -8.55 -2.31
N GLU A 85 -11.38 -7.63 -1.77
CA GLU A 85 -10.93 -7.03 -0.50
C GLU A 85 -10.69 -8.21 0.45
N GLN A 86 -9.47 -8.76 0.48
CA GLN A 86 -9.04 -9.47 1.68
C GLN A 86 -9.14 -8.40 2.77
N GLU A 87 -10.25 -8.41 3.51
CA GLU A 87 -10.28 -7.76 4.81
C GLU A 87 -8.98 -8.22 5.48
N GLU A 88 -8.04 -7.29 5.69
CA GLU A 88 -6.88 -7.60 6.53
C GLU A 88 -7.47 -8.31 7.75
N PRO A 89 -7.05 -9.55 8.05
CA PRO A 89 -7.67 -10.31 9.13
C PRO A 89 -7.58 -9.40 10.34
N LYS A 90 -8.75 -8.92 10.82
CA LYS A 90 -8.81 -7.93 11.91
C LYS A 90 -7.90 -8.47 12.99
N ARG A 91 -6.78 -7.79 13.25
CA ARG A 91 -5.76 -8.26 14.19
C ARG A 91 -6.47 -8.41 15.52
N ARG A 92 -6.80 -9.65 15.90
CA ARG A 92 -7.46 -9.92 17.16
C ARG A 92 -6.42 -9.66 18.24
N PRO A 93 -6.75 -8.88 19.28
CA PRO A 93 -5.81 -8.68 20.35
C PRO A 93 -5.55 -10.02 21.05
N LEU A 94 -4.30 -10.24 21.45
CA LEU A 94 -3.79 -11.55 21.89
C LEU A 94 -4.65 -12.18 23.00
N HIS A 95 -5.11 -11.38 23.96
CA HIS A 95 -5.94 -11.85 25.07
C HIS A 95 -7.26 -12.51 24.61
N LEU A 96 -7.89 -11.99 23.55
CA LEU A 96 -9.11 -12.56 22.97
C LEU A 96 -8.84 -13.86 22.21
N ALA A 97 -7.67 -13.97 21.58
CA ALA A 97 -7.24 -15.21 20.93
C ALA A 97 -6.94 -16.31 21.96
N ILE A 98 -6.26 -15.96 23.06
CA ILE A 98 -5.95 -16.88 24.18
C ILE A 98 -7.26 -17.37 24.82
N LYS A 99 -8.18 -16.46 25.16
CA LYS A 99 -9.47 -16.84 25.77
C LYS A 99 -10.22 -17.86 24.91
N ARG A 100 -10.37 -17.58 23.62
CA ARG A 100 -11.03 -18.49 22.67
C ARG A 100 -10.33 -19.85 22.59
N TYR A 101 -9.00 -19.86 22.62
CA TYR A 101 -8.24 -21.12 22.59
C TYR A 101 -8.51 -21.96 23.84
N LEU A 102 -8.52 -21.34 25.03
CA LEU A 102 -8.85 -22.02 26.28
C LEU A 102 -10.28 -22.56 26.29
N ASP A 103 -11.25 -21.77 25.79
CA ASP A 103 -12.65 -22.22 25.66
C ASP A 103 -12.77 -23.48 24.77
N VAL A 104 -12.00 -23.55 23.68
CA VAL A 104 -11.96 -24.74 22.79
C VAL A 104 -11.34 -25.93 23.50
N VAL A 105 -10.22 -25.74 24.21
CA VAL A 105 -9.55 -26.81 24.95
C VAL A 105 -10.46 -27.38 26.04
N ASP A 106 -11.19 -26.53 26.77
CA ASP A 106 -12.12 -26.99 27.81
C ASP A 106 -13.35 -27.71 27.23
N ALA A 107 -13.85 -27.29 26.07
CA ALA A 107 -14.92 -27.99 25.37
C ALA A 107 -14.51 -29.39 24.89
N LEU A 108 -13.22 -29.61 24.57
CA LEU A 108 -12.67 -30.89 24.12
C LEU A 108 -12.31 -31.85 25.27
N LYS A 109 -12.38 -31.41 26.53
CA LYS A 109 -12.14 -32.26 27.71
C LYS A 109 -13.39 -33.04 28.15
N LYS A 110 -14.53 -32.87 27.46
CA LYS A 110 -15.75 -33.67 27.62
C LYS A 110 -15.76 -34.79 26.61
#